data_AF-A0A1Q6XHU8-F1
#
_entry.id   AF-A0A1Q6XHU8-F1
#
_cell.length_a   1.000
_cell.length_b   1.000
_cell.length_c   1.000
_cell.angle_alpha   90.00
_cell.angle_beta   90.00
_cell.angle_gamma   90.00
#
_symmetry.space_group_name_H-M   'P 1'
#
loop_
_entity.id
_entity.type
_entity.pdbx_description
1 polymer ?
#
loop_
_entity_poly.entity_id
_entity_poly.type
_entity_poly.pdbx_seq_one_letter_code
_entity_poly.pdbx_strand_id
1 'polypeptide(L)' 'MGANGYLLFISKPTGYELRERQGDLPGVGQEIEDDGARLRVSKIGPSPLPGDRRPCAYLQPAT' A
#
# COMPACT_ATOMS: atom_id res chain seq x y z
N MET A 1 -13.27 7.58 -16.65
CA MET A 1 -12.06 8.42 -16.51
C MET A 1 -11.26 7.83 -15.36
N GLY A 2 -10.15 7.15 -15.70
CA GLY A 2 -9.12 6.60 -14.81
C GLY A 2 -9.57 5.92 -13.51
N ALA A 3 -9.89 4.63 -13.56
CA ALA A 3 -9.82 3.76 -12.39
C ALA A 3 -8.34 3.61 -11.99
N ASN A 4 -7.78 4.63 -11.34
CA ASN A 4 -6.40 4.63 -10.86
C ASN A 4 -6.34 3.79 -9.59
N GLY A 5 -6.43 2.47 -9.77
CA GLY A 5 -6.17 1.53 -8.71
C GLY A 5 -4.69 1.54 -8.33
N TYR A 6 -4.40 1.52 -7.04
CA TYR A 6 -3.06 1.38 -6.48
C TYR A 6 -2.95 0.10 -5.68
N LEU A 7 -1.71 -0.32 -5.46
CA LEU A 7 -1.39 -1.45 -4.60
C LEU A 7 -1.01 -0.96 -3.21
N LEU A 8 -1.49 -1.66 -2.20
CA LEU A 8 -1.09 -1.54 -0.82
C LEU A 8 -0.18 -2.71 -0.50
N PHE A 9 1.11 -2.45 -0.29
CA PHE A 9 2.05 -3.44 0.20
C PHE A 9 2.13 -3.35 1.72
N ILE A 10 1.46 -4.25 2.41
CA ILE A 10 1.40 -4.30 3.87
C ILE A 10 2.49 -5.24 4.35
N SER A 11 3.56 -4.71 4.96
CA SER A 11 4.58 -5.53 5.60
C SER A 11 4.08 -6.01 6.96
N LYS A 12 3.95 -7.32 7.16
CA LYS A 12 3.58 -7.97 8.42
C LYS A 12 4.81 -8.73 8.97
N PRO A 13 4.93 -9.00 10.27
CA PRO A 13 6.03 -9.81 10.81
C PRO A 13 6.04 -11.24 10.24
N THR A 14 4.89 -11.75 9.80
CA THR A 14 4.74 -13.07 9.17
C THR A 14 4.95 -13.08 7.65
N GLY A 15 5.14 -11.91 7.01
CA GLY A 15 5.29 -11.81 5.56
C GLY A 15 4.87 -10.46 4.99
N TYR A 16 4.31 -10.46 3.79
CA TYR A 16 3.74 -9.27 3.20
C TYR A 16 2.42 -9.59 2.53
N GLU A 17 1.54 -8.60 2.47
CA GLU A 17 0.24 -8.72 1.83
C GLU A 17 0.10 -7.60 0.81
N LEU A 18 -0.33 -7.94 -0.40
CA LEU A 18 -0.57 -6.99 -1.47
C LEU A 18 -2.08 -6.85 -1.65
N ARG A 19 -2.59 -5.65 -1.44
CA ARG A 19 -4.01 -5.33 -1.61
C ARG A 19 -4.23 -4.31 -2.71
N GLU A 20 -5.07 -4.64 -3.66
CA GLU A 20 -5.53 -3.68 -4.67
C GLU A 20 -6.60 -2.77 -4.07
N ARG A 21 -6.37 -1.46 -4.12
CA ARG A 21 -7.35 -0.45 -3.73
C ARG A 21 -7.63 0.46 -4.92
N GLN A 22 -8.85 0.95 -4.99
CA GLN A 22 -9.24 1.96 -5.97
C GLN A 22 -9.48 3.28 -5.24
N GLY A 23 -9.04 4.38 -5.83
CA GLY A 23 -9.18 5.72 -5.27
C GLY A 23 -7.84 6.44 -5.18
N ASP A 24 -7.74 7.38 -4.26
CA ASP A 24 -6.51 8.15 -4.06
C ASP A 24 -5.45 7.36 -3.31
N LEU A 25 -4.24 7.40 -3.87
CA LEU A 25 -3.06 6.78 -3.29
C LEU A 25 -2.72 7.51 -1.98
N PRO A 26 -2.60 6.78 -0.86
CA PRO A 26 -2.28 7.38 0.42
C PRO A 26 -0.86 7.96 0.38
N GLY A 27 -0.71 9.18 0.90
CA GLY A 27 0.58 9.87 0.93
C GLY A 27 1.57 9.20 1.87
N VAL A 28 2.87 9.40 1.64
CA VAL A 28 3.92 8.96 2.58
C VAL A 28 3.68 9.59 3.95
N GLY A 29 3.72 8.77 4.99
CA GLY A 29 3.45 9.16 6.37
C GLY A 29 1.98 9.06 6.79
N GLN A 30 1.05 8.84 5.85
CA GLN A 30 -0.37 8.64 6.15
C GLN A 30 -0.59 7.29 6.86
N GLU A 31 -1.50 7.26 7.82
CA GLU A 31 -1.92 6.06 8.53
C GLU A 31 -3.23 5.53 7.97
N ILE A 32 -3.30 4.21 7.80
CA ILE A 32 -4.45 3.48 7.29
C ILE A 32 -4.74 2.35 8.27
N GLU A 33 -6.00 2.17 8.59
CA GLU A 33 -6.45 1.03 9.37
C GLU A 33 -6.82 -0.10 8.39
N ASP A 34 -6.10 -1.22 8.46
CA ASP A 34 -6.41 -2.43 7.69
C ASP A 34 -6.35 -3.65 8.63
N ASP A 35 -7.41 -4.46 8.60
CA ASP A 35 -7.56 -5.65 9.45
C ASP A 35 -7.43 -5.36 10.96
N GLY A 36 -7.84 -4.17 11.39
CA GLY A 36 -7.73 -3.73 12.80
C GLY A 36 -6.32 -3.37 13.24
N ALA A 37 -5.34 -3.37 12.33
CA ALA A 37 -3.99 -2.86 12.56
C ALA A 37 -3.83 -1.47 11.95
N ARG A 38 -3.17 -0.57 12.68
CA ARG A 38 -2.74 0.72 12.14
C ARG A 38 -1.46 0.53 11.34
N LEU A 39 -1.52 0.88 10.08
CA LEU A 39 -0.42 0.76 9.14
C LEU A 39 -0.07 2.15 8.62
N ARG A 40 1.21 2.50 8.63
CA ARG A 40 1.68 3.78 8.13
C ARG A 40 2.40 3.60 6.80
N VAL A 41 2.07 4.43 5.82
CA VAL A 41 2.77 4.46 4.53
C VAL A 41 4.20 4.94 4.77
N SER A 42 5.16 4.04 4.62
CA SER A 42 6.58 4.32 4.73
C SER A 42 7.14 4.98 3.48
N LYS A 43 6.70 4.49 2.31
CA LYS A 43 7.12 5.00 1.01
C LYS A 43 6.09 4.64 -0.06
N ILE A 44 6.18 5.34 -1.18
CA ILE A 44 5.40 5.05 -2.39
C ILE A 44 6.40 4.73 -3.51
N GLY A 45 6.15 3.66 -4.26
CA GLY A 45 6.97 3.25 -5.39
C GLY A 45 6.17 2.51 -6.46
N PRO A 46 6.82 2.06 -7.54
CA PRO A 46 6.18 1.17 -8.51
C PRO A 46 5.89 -0.20 -7.89
N SER A 47 4.93 -0.93 -8.46
CA SER A 47 4.63 -2.31 -8.05
C SER A 47 5.85 -3.23 -8.18
N PRO A 48 6.12 -4.10 -7.19
CA PRO A 48 7.16 -5.12 -7.30
C PRO A 48 6.79 -6.27 -8.26
N LEU A 49 5.55 -6.30 -8.76
CA LEU A 49 5.09 -7.32 -9.70
C LEU A 49 5.63 -7.04 -11.11
N PRO A 50 6.20 -8.06 -11.79
CA PRO A 50 6.74 -7.87 -13.13
C PRO A 50 5.61 -7.50 -14.11
N GLY A 51 5.77 -6.37 -14.79
CA GLY A 51 4.80 -5.85 -15.76
C GLY A 51 3.73 -4.92 -15.17
N ASP A 52 3.66 -4.79 -13.85
CA ASP A 52 2.72 -3.89 -13.20
C ASP A 52 3.36 -2.52 -12.95
N ARG A 53 2.84 -1.48 -13.60
CA ARG A 53 3.31 -0.09 -13.46
C ARG A 53 2.45 0.74 -12.51
N ARG A 54 1.51 0.11 -11.81
CA ARG A 54 0.63 0.82 -10.88
C ARG A 54 1.43 1.34 -9.68
N PRO A 55 1.04 2.49 -9.12
CA PRO A 55 1.63 2.98 -7.89
C PRO A 55 1.33 2.02 -6.74
N CYS A 56 2.32 1.79 -5.89
CA CYS A 56 2.28 0.91 -4.75
C CYS A 56 2.71 1.67 -3.50
N ALA A 57 1.80 1.79 -2.54
CA ALA A 57 2.09 2.33 -1.23
C ALA A 57 2.59 1.22 -0.32
N TYR A 58 3.78 1.37 0.23
CA TYR A 58 4.37 0.44 1.18
C TYR A 58 3.97 0.86 2.59
N LEU A 59 3.11 0.07 3.23
CA LEU A 59 2.72 0.27 4.61
C LEU A 59 3.50 -0.64 5.54
N GLN A 60 3.88 -0.07 6.69
CA GLN A 60 4.47 -0.78 7.81
C GLN A 60 3.60 -0.61 9.04
N PRO A 61 3.64 -1.54 10.02
CA PRO A 61 2.91 -1.38 11.27
C PRO A 61 3.32 -0.08 11.95
N ALA A 62 2.35 0.76 12.30
CA ALA A 62 2.59 1.89 13.17
C ALA A 62 2.80 1.32 14.58
N THR A 63 4.07 1.26 15.01
CA THR A 63 4.47 0.98 16.40
C THR A 63 3.95 2.06 17.34
#